data_AF-A0A942B8B6-F1
#
_entry.id   AF-A0A942B8B6-F1
#
_cell.length_a   1.000
_cell.length_b   1.000
_cell.length_c   1.000
_cell.angle_alpha   90.00
_cell.angle_beta   90.00
_cell.angle_gamma   90.00
#
_symmetry.space_group_name_H-M   'P 1'
#
loop_
_entity.id
_entity.type
_entity.pdbx_description
1 polymer ?
#
loop_
_entity_poly.entity_id
_entity_poly.type
_entity_poly.pdbx_seq_one_letter_code
_entity_poly.pdbx_strand_id
1 'polypeptide(L)'
;MTASLFCFAALMSFQTQSPKLGDADFPKPTPNPRHDAKVADVRSHNYDLMMIGDSITQTMGDEGGEWEPLKQVWATHFAPRNAINLGYSGYRTENVLWNLQNGELDCDKSPKVAVLLIGTNNTDDTNYPTVHTAAQIFAGTKAIVETIRKKHPTTKILILRIFPRGGANEVTNYHRRYKNSEQCVKTCEEAGLMTKKLADGKHVFWLDVNSVFFRKDGSMNTDLIPDLVHPNAEGAEAWANALEPTLSKLMDDKPIKSQHQLAFESAPKPIQMLAEKRVMILGDSITQDGRYVGFLEYMLEKQYPWLNFNLFSVGLASETASGLTEASHPFPRPDIHERLARALKAVRPDVVFACYGMNDGIYQPFDKGRFEAFQHGITSMIQECQKAGAKVILVTPPSFDIAQFGENVSRDGVDAGSSKPYVKYNDVLAQFAAWEVKARPAGVQVIDIFTPLNRRATSANPLGYDLHNPGDGIHPTSVGHLLMARFILQGLGLEVSTDYPPDELSEVEADPLYKLVDQHRRTRSDGWLPFIGYTRGESFKTDNIVSVEDKARDLQSQVDALRRKG
;
A
#
# COMPACT_ATOMS: atom_id res chain seq x y z
N MET A 1 -32.80 -73.02 -30.91
CA MET A 1 -31.50 -72.35 -30.78
C MET A 1 -31.73 -70.97 -30.21
N THR A 2 -31.50 -70.78 -28.92
CA THR A 2 -31.53 -69.46 -28.26
C THR A 2 -30.36 -69.43 -27.29
N ALA A 3 -29.34 -68.65 -27.65
CA ALA A 3 -28.10 -68.51 -26.92
C ALA A 3 -28.30 -67.62 -25.69
N SER A 4 -27.85 -68.10 -24.53
CA SER A 4 -27.74 -67.30 -23.30
C SER A 4 -26.43 -66.53 -23.32
N LEU A 5 -26.52 -65.20 -23.26
CA LEU A 5 -25.37 -64.31 -23.14
C LEU A 5 -25.09 -64.09 -21.65
N PHE A 6 -23.99 -64.66 -21.14
CA PHE A 6 -23.47 -64.35 -19.81
C PHE A 6 -22.64 -63.05 -19.89
N CYS A 7 -23.13 -61.97 -19.27
CA CYS A 7 -22.32 -60.79 -18.99
C CYS A 7 -21.46 -61.04 -17.74
N PHE A 8 -20.15 -61.18 -17.92
CA PHE A 8 -19.18 -61.07 -16.84
C PHE A 8 -18.91 -59.58 -16.57
N ALA A 9 -19.41 -59.05 -15.46
CA ALA A 9 -18.94 -57.78 -14.92
C ALA A 9 -17.63 -58.01 -14.17
N ALA A 10 -16.52 -57.52 -14.71
CA ALA A 10 -15.23 -57.52 -14.02
C ALA A 10 -15.25 -56.41 -12.95
N LEU A 11 -15.40 -56.80 -11.69
CA LEU A 11 -15.10 -55.96 -10.52
C LEU A 11 -13.58 -55.81 -10.43
N MET A 12 -13.02 -54.73 -10.98
CA MET A 12 -11.67 -54.30 -10.61
C MET A 12 -11.72 -53.70 -9.21
N SER A 13 -11.30 -54.48 -8.21
CA SER A 13 -11.02 -53.95 -6.88
C SER A 13 -9.77 -53.07 -6.95
N PHE A 14 -9.92 -51.75 -6.82
CA PHE A 14 -8.80 -50.89 -6.45
C PHE A 14 -8.43 -51.22 -5.00
N GLN A 15 -7.48 -52.13 -4.79
CA GLN A 15 -6.82 -52.26 -3.49
C GLN A 15 -5.99 -50.98 -3.29
N THR A 16 -6.37 -50.14 -2.33
CA THR A 16 -5.52 -49.03 -1.88
C THR A 16 -4.27 -49.63 -1.26
N GLN A 17 -3.12 -49.47 -1.91
CA GLN A 17 -1.83 -49.92 -1.39
C GLN A 17 -1.55 -49.16 -0.09
N SER A 18 -1.09 -49.87 0.95
CA SER A 18 -0.75 -49.25 2.23
C SER A 18 0.38 -48.21 2.05
N PRO A 19 0.32 -47.06 2.75
CA PRO A 19 1.39 -46.05 2.70
C PRO A 19 2.74 -46.64 3.09
N LYS A 20 3.81 -46.18 2.44
CA LYS A 20 5.20 -46.62 2.67
C LYS A 20 6.16 -45.44 2.69
N LEU A 21 7.40 -45.69 3.14
CA LEU A 21 8.45 -44.67 3.20
C LEU A 21 8.61 -43.94 1.86
N GLY A 22 8.49 -42.61 1.90
CA GLY A 22 8.53 -41.74 0.71
C GLY A 22 7.16 -41.25 0.26
N ASP A 23 6.07 -41.88 0.70
CA ASP A 23 4.72 -41.36 0.50
C ASP A 23 4.47 -40.16 1.43
N ALA A 24 3.66 -39.21 0.95
CA ALA A 24 3.34 -37.98 1.67
C ALA A 24 2.54 -38.23 2.96
N ASP A 25 1.88 -39.37 3.09
CA ASP A 25 1.08 -39.83 4.23
C ASP A 25 1.78 -40.90 5.08
N PHE A 26 3.07 -41.15 4.86
CA PHE A 26 3.87 -42.06 5.66
C PHE A 26 4.96 -41.32 6.45
N PRO A 27 5.01 -41.41 7.80
CA PRO A 27 5.94 -40.66 8.63
C PRO A 27 7.41 -40.85 8.21
N LYS A 28 8.13 -39.75 8.00
CA LYS A 28 9.56 -39.76 7.69
C LYS A 28 10.36 -39.00 8.76
N PRO A 29 11.18 -39.70 9.58
CA PRO A 29 12.04 -39.06 10.54
C PRO A 29 12.98 -38.05 9.89
N THR A 30 13.17 -36.90 10.53
CA THR A 30 14.17 -35.89 10.15
C THR A 30 14.74 -35.32 11.43
N PRO A 31 15.92 -35.81 11.89
CA PRO A 31 16.54 -35.33 13.12
C PRO A 31 16.70 -33.81 13.10
N ASN A 32 16.15 -33.13 14.11
CA ASN A 32 16.16 -31.69 14.20
C ASN A 32 16.15 -31.27 15.68
N PRO A 33 17.18 -30.57 16.19
CA PRO A 33 17.22 -30.11 17.59
C PRO A 33 16.02 -29.25 17.98
N ARG A 34 15.41 -28.55 17.02
CA ARG A 34 14.18 -27.79 17.25
C ARG A 34 13.01 -28.70 17.63
N HIS A 35 12.92 -29.89 17.04
CA HIS A 35 11.88 -30.87 17.40
C HIS A 35 12.00 -31.27 18.86
N ASP A 36 13.20 -31.64 19.31
CA ASP A 36 13.43 -32.04 20.70
C ASP A 36 13.08 -30.90 21.68
N ALA A 37 13.43 -29.65 21.33
CA ALA A 37 13.07 -28.48 22.11
C ALA A 37 11.54 -28.25 22.18
N LYS A 38 10.84 -28.34 21.04
CA LYS A 38 9.37 -28.18 21.01
C LYS A 38 8.65 -29.31 21.74
N VAL A 39 9.16 -30.54 21.69
CA VAL A 39 8.66 -31.66 22.49
C VAL A 39 8.82 -31.40 23.99
N ALA A 40 9.95 -30.82 24.41
CA ALA A 40 10.15 -30.40 25.80
C ALA A 40 9.17 -29.28 26.20
N ASP A 41 8.93 -28.30 25.32
CA ASP A 41 8.01 -27.20 25.55
C ASP A 41 6.57 -27.70 25.74
N VAL A 42 6.03 -28.52 24.83
CA VAL A 42 4.65 -29.04 24.92
C VAL A 42 4.40 -29.95 26.12
N ARG A 43 5.44 -30.62 26.62
CA ARG A 43 5.38 -31.46 27.83
C ARG A 43 5.47 -30.66 29.12
N SER A 44 6.00 -29.44 29.07
CA SER A 44 6.19 -28.58 30.24
C SER A 44 5.18 -27.43 30.33
N HIS A 45 4.52 -27.08 29.23
CA HIS A 45 3.57 -25.97 29.14
C HIS A 45 2.32 -26.39 28.37
N ASN A 46 1.15 -25.94 28.84
CA ASN A 46 -0.09 -26.09 28.10
C ASN A 46 -0.24 -24.91 27.14
N TYR A 47 -0.48 -25.19 25.86
CA TYR A 47 -0.73 -24.19 24.83
C TYR A 47 -2.19 -24.21 24.38
N ASP A 48 -2.78 -23.04 24.12
CA ASP A 48 -4.16 -22.94 23.61
C ASP A 48 -4.22 -22.94 22.08
N LEU A 49 -3.15 -22.50 21.42
CA LEU A 49 -3.02 -22.44 19.96
C LEU A 49 -1.74 -23.16 19.49
N MET A 50 -1.87 -24.06 18.51
CA MET A 50 -0.73 -24.64 17.80
C MET A 50 -0.67 -24.10 16.36
N MET A 51 0.48 -23.58 15.94
CA MET A 51 0.77 -23.22 14.55
C MET A 51 1.67 -24.31 13.95
N ILE A 52 1.14 -25.14 13.04
CA ILE A 52 1.82 -26.32 12.51
C ILE A 52 2.09 -26.13 11.02
N GLY A 53 3.33 -26.35 10.58
CA GLY A 53 3.65 -26.23 9.17
C GLY A 53 5.12 -26.33 8.80
N ASP A 54 5.43 -25.70 7.67
CA ASP A 54 6.77 -25.66 7.09
C ASP A 54 7.53 -24.35 7.43
N SER A 55 8.46 -23.92 6.56
CA SER A 55 9.24 -22.69 6.72
C SER A 55 8.36 -21.46 6.84
N ILE A 56 7.21 -21.39 6.16
CA ILE A 56 6.29 -20.23 6.26
C ILE A 56 5.75 -20.11 7.69
N THR A 57 5.52 -21.25 8.34
CA THR A 57 5.11 -21.26 9.75
C THR A 57 6.30 -20.99 10.66
N GLN A 58 7.48 -21.57 10.40
CA GLN A 58 8.67 -21.36 11.25
C GLN A 58 9.10 -19.89 11.30
N THR A 59 9.13 -19.21 10.15
CA THR A 59 9.57 -17.81 10.08
C THR A 59 8.61 -16.86 10.81
N MET A 60 7.36 -17.27 11.04
CA MET A 60 6.40 -16.54 11.87
C MET A 60 6.77 -16.64 13.36
N GLY A 61 7.77 -15.87 13.78
CA GLY A 61 8.07 -15.60 15.20
C GLY A 61 9.32 -16.24 15.78
N ASP A 62 9.91 -17.26 15.14
CA ASP A 62 11.02 -18.01 15.72
C ASP A 62 12.36 -17.82 14.98
N GLU A 63 12.36 -17.25 13.77
CA GLU A 63 13.58 -17.01 13.00
C GLU A 63 14.16 -15.60 13.21
N GLY A 64 15.48 -15.50 13.13
CA GLY A 64 16.20 -14.22 13.19
C GLY A 64 16.64 -13.73 11.80
N GLY A 65 17.55 -12.75 11.79
CA GLY A 65 18.11 -12.22 10.54
C GLY A 65 17.05 -11.48 9.73
N GLU A 66 16.85 -11.89 8.46
CA GLU A 66 15.84 -11.28 7.58
C GLU A 66 14.40 -11.47 8.07
N TRP A 67 14.15 -12.48 8.92
CA TRP A 67 12.82 -12.79 9.47
C TRP A 67 12.55 -12.15 10.83
N GLU A 68 13.54 -11.46 11.42
CA GLU A 68 13.40 -10.80 12.74
C GLU A 68 12.13 -9.92 12.83
N PRO A 69 11.72 -9.16 11.80
CA PRO A 69 10.48 -8.38 11.86
C PRO A 69 9.20 -9.19 12.08
N LEU A 70 9.16 -10.48 11.71
CA LEU A 70 7.98 -11.33 11.88
C LEU A 70 7.73 -11.67 13.35
N LYS A 71 8.72 -11.50 14.24
CA LYS A 71 8.53 -11.65 15.69
C LYS A 71 7.51 -10.67 16.25
N GLN A 72 7.42 -9.46 15.69
CA GLN A 72 6.42 -8.49 16.12
C GLN A 72 5.01 -8.92 15.69
N VAL A 73 4.86 -9.53 14.52
CA VAL A 73 3.60 -10.10 14.04
C VAL A 73 3.17 -11.23 14.98
N TRP A 74 4.10 -12.13 15.34
CA TRP A 74 3.85 -13.18 16.31
C TRP A 74 3.43 -12.65 17.69
N ALA A 75 4.18 -11.70 18.22
CA ALA A 75 3.91 -11.07 19.52
C ALA A 75 2.53 -10.39 19.56
N THR A 76 2.06 -9.89 18.43
CA THR A 76 0.75 -9.22 18.31
C THR A 76 -0.38 -10.23 18.19
N HIS A 77 -0.30 -11.18 17.25
CA HIS A 77 -1.47 -11.97 16.81
C HIS A 77 -1.57 -13.37 17.42
N PHE A 78 -0.44 -13.96 17.81
CA PHE A 78 -0.38 -15.37 18.22
C PHE A 78 0.06 -15.54 19.67
N ALA A 79 1.07 -14.82 20.13
CA ALA A 79 1.56 -14.91 21.51
C ALA A 79 0.46 -14.67 22.58
N PRO A 80 -0.47 -13.70 22.43
CA PRO A 80 -1.54 -13.49 23.41
C PRO A 80 -2.52 -14.66 23.54
N ARG A 81 -2.52 -15.57 22.55
CA ARG A 81 -3.31 -16.81 22.55
C ARG A 81 -2.56 -18.00 23.13
N ASN A 82 -1.47 -17.75 23.87
CA ASN A 82 -0.64 -18.78 24.46
C ASN A 82 -0.27 -19.84 23.40
N ALA A 83 0.30 -19.36 22.30
CA ALA A 83 0.55 -20.15 21.11
C ALA A 83 1.95 -20.79 21.10
N ILE A 84 2.07 -21.93 20.44
CA ILE A 84 3.35 -22.56 20.09
C ILE A 84 3.52 -22.66 18.57
N ASN A 85 4.73 -22.35 18.11
CA ASN A 85 5.15 -22.51 16.73
C ASN A 85 5.81 -23.88 16.52
N LEU A 86 5.14 -24.76 15.78
CA LEU A 86 5.58 -26.08 15.34
C LEU A 86 5.85 -26.09 13.82
N GLY A 87 6.41 -24.99 13.31
CA GLY A 87 6.89 -24.85 11.95
C GLY A 87 8.35 -25.28 11.78
N TYR A 88 8.66 -25.84 10.61
CA TYR A 88 9.99 -26.35 10.27
C TYR A 88 10.40 -26.14 8.81
N SER A 89 11.60 -25.62 8.59
CA SER A 89 12.10 -25.23 7.29
C SER A 89 12.35 -26.45 6.42
N GLY A 90 11.85 -26.39 5.18
CA GLY A 90 11.90 -27.49 4.23
C GLY A 90 10.98 -28.67 4.54
N TYR A 91 10.22 -28.64 5.64
CA TYR A 91 9.37 -29.78 5.98
C TYR A 91 8.26 -30.00 4.97
N ARG A 92 8.02 -31.29 4.71
CA ARG A 92 6.93 -31.84 3.90
C ARG A 92 5.90 -32.50 4.81
N THR A 93 4.74 -32.88 4.27
CA THR A 93 3.66 -33.52 5.05
C THR A 93 4.13 -34.71 5.88
N GLU A 94 4.97 -35.58 5.32
CA GLU A 94 5.50 -36.76 6.01
C GLU A 94 6.45 -36.44 7.17
N ASN A 95 7.14 -35.29 7.12
CA ASN A 95 8.06 -34.87 8.17
C ASN A 95 7.26 -34.33 9.37
N VAL A 96 6.28 -33.45 9.08
CA VAL A 96 5.34 -32.96 10.10
C VAL A 96 4.58 -34.12 10.72
N LEU A 97 4.10 -35.07 9.92
CA LEU A 97 3.40 -36.25 10.41
C LEU A 97 4.26 -37.04 11.39
N TRP A 98 5.55 -37.22 11.11
CA TRP A 98 6.47 -37.87 12.03
C TRP A 98 6.63 -37.07 13.32
N ASN A 99 6.91 -35.78 13.25
CA ASN A 99 7.08 -34.91 14.43
C ASN A 99 5.86 -34.97 15.38
N LEU A 100 4.65 -34.87 14.83
CA LEU A 100 3.41 -34.95 15.61
C LEU A 100 3.22 -36.30 16.29
N GLN A 101 3.61 -37.39 15.63
CA GLN A 101 3.58 -38.74 16.20
C GLN A 101 4.69 -39.00 17.22
N ASN A 102 5.73 -38.17 17.24
CA ASN A 102 6.93 -38.34 18.08
C ASN A 102 7.07 -37.26 19.15
N GLY A 103 5.93 -36.74 19.63
CA GLY A 103 5.86 -36.05 20.92
C GLY A 103 5.37 -34.60 20.87
N GLU A 104 5.24 -34.00 19.70
CA GLU A 104 4.74 -32.61 19.59
C GLU A 104 3.26 -32.46 19.96
N LEU A 105 2.53 -33.58 20.04
CA LEU A 105 1.15 -33.63 20.55
C LEU A 105 1.06 -34.23 21.96
N ASP A 106 2.17 -34.35 22.70
CA ASP A 106 2.17 -34.84 24.08
C ASP A 106 1.82 -33.72 25.10
N CYS A 107 0.84 -32.89 24.75
CA CYS A 107 0.26 -31.93 25.69
C CYS A 107 -0.69 -32.64 26.66
N ASP A 108 -0.62 -32.31 27.96
CA ASP A 108 -1.57 -32.83 28.96
C ASP A 108 -3.01 -32.35 28.68
N LYS A 109 -3.15 -31.10 28.24
CA LYS A 109 -4.43 -30.50 27.84
C LYS A 109 -4.48 -30.31 26.34
N SER A 110 -5.59 -30.71 25.73
CA SER A 110 -5.85 -30.42 24.31
C SER A 110 -5.86 -28.91 24.05
N PRO A 111 -5.08 -28.42 23.06
CA PRO A 111 -5.18 -27.05 22.58
C PRO A 111 -6.60 -26.75 22.09
N LYS A 112 -7.00 -25.48 22.11
CA LYS A 112 -8.29 -25.07 21.55
C LYS A 112 -8.29 -25.17 20.04
N VAL A 113 -7.22 -24.68 19.40
CA VAL A 113 -7.09 -24.64 17.94
C VAL A 113 -5.70 -25.09 17.50
N ALA A 114 -5.64 -25.85 16.40
CA ALA A 114 -4.43 -26.10 15.63
C ALA A 114 -4.60 -25.51 14.22
N VAL A 115 -3.76 -24.56 13.86
CA VAL A 115 -3.68 -24.02 12.49
C VAL A 115 -2.66 -24.83 11.71
N LEU A 116 -3.06 -25.34 10.55
CA LEU A 116 -2.23 -26.20 9.70
C LEU A 116 -2.00 -25.56 8.33
N LEU A 117 -0.74 -25.28 8.01
CA LEU A 117 -0.29 -24.82 6.69
C LEU A 117 0.90 -25.68 6.24
N ILE A 118 0.66 -26.62 5.34
CA ILE A 118 1.70 -27.56 4.89
C ILE A 118 1.44 -28.04 3.46
N GLY A 119 2.51 -28.39 2.74
CA GLY A 119 2.47 -29.04 1.44
C GLY A 119 3.25 -28.31 0.35
N THR A 120 3.66 -27.05 0.59
CA THR A 120 4.39 -26.24 -0.40
C THR A 120 5.71 -26.89 -0.81
N ASN A 121 6.40 -27.55 0.12
CA ASN A 121 7.69 -28.21 -0.16
C ASN A 121 7.52 -29.59 -0.83
N ASN A 122 6.32 -30.18 -0.78
CA ASN A 122 6.05 -31.42 -1.51
C ASN A 122 6.00 -31.21 -3.04
N THR A 123 5.85 -29.96 -3.50
CA THR A 123 5.81 -29.62 -4.93
C THR A 123 7.12 -29.04 -5.44
N ASP A 124 8.09 -28.76 -4.56
CA ASP A 124 9.34 -28.08 -4.89
C ASP A 124 10.28 -29.01 -5.69
N ASP A 125 10.17 -28.92 -7.00
CA ASP A 125 10.95 -29.65 -8.00
C ASP A 125 12.34 -29.05 -8.27
N THR A 126 12.68 -27.97 -7.56
CA THR A 126 14.00 -27.32 -7.66
C THR A 126 14.94 -27.85 -6.59
N ASN A 127 14.45 -27.97 -5.36
CA ASN A 127 15.27 -28.31 -4.20
C ASN A 127 15.15 -29.79 -3.79
N TYR A 128 14.13 -30.52 -4.27
CA TYR A 128 13.95 -31.93 -3.95
C TYR A 128 14.02 -32.82 -5.19
N PRO A 129 14.68 -33.99 -5.10
CA PRO A 129 14.77 -34.95 -6.20
C PRO A 129 13.43 -35.64 -6.51
N THR A 130 12.49 -35.60 -5.58
CA THR A 130 11.16 -36.17 -5.72
C THR A 130 10.10 -35.22 -5.20
N VAL A 131 9.03 -35.08 -5.99
CA VAL A 131 7.83 -34.29 -5.67
C VAL A 131 6.61 -35.19 -5.64
N HIS A 132 5.56 -34.74 -4.96
CA HIS A 132 4.30 -35.44 -4.84
C HIS A 132 3.22 -34.80 -5.71
N THR A 133 2.28 -35.61 -6.17
CA THR A 133 1.06 -35.12 -6.83
C THR A 133 0.12 -34.44 -5.83
N ALA A 134 -0.80 -33.60 -6.32
CA ALA A 134 -1.78 -32.95 -5.47
C ALA A 134 -2.62 -33.93 -4.62
N ALA A 135 -2.94 -35.12 -5.17
CA ALA A 135 -3.66 -36.16 -4.46
C ALA A 135 -2.84 -36.79 -3.32
N GLN A 136 -1.53 -36.99 -3.52
CA GLN A 136 -0.63 -37.49 -2.48
C GLN A 136 -0.46 -36.44 -1.37
N ILE A 137 -0.29 -35.16 -1.72
CA ILE A 137 -0.19 -34.07 -0.73
C ILE A 137 -1.48 -33.99 0.09
N PHE A 138 -2.65 -34.09 -0.57
CA PHE A 138 -3.94 -34.19 0.12
C PHE A 138 -4.00 -35.37 1.10
N ALA A 139 -3.51 -36.55 0.70
CA ALA A 139 -3.46 -37.72 1.59
C ALA A 139 -2.54 -37.47 2.80
N GLY A 140 -1.38 -36.83 2.60
CA GLY A 140 -0.48 -36.42 3.68
C GLY A 140 -1.13 -35.45 4.66
N THR A 141 -1.77 -34.40 4.15
CA THR A 141 -2.52 -33.44 4.99
C THR A 141 -3.66 -34.12 5.73
N LYS A 142 -4.36 -35.07 5.10
CA LYS A 142 -5.40 -35.86 5.75
C LYS A 142 -4.83 -36.69 6.92
N ALA A 143 -3.69 -37.36 6.72
CA ALA A 143 -3.04 -38.15 7.78
C ALA A 143 -2.62 -37.29 8.98
N ILE A 144 -2.16 -36.05 8.74
CA ILE A 144 -1.87 -35.07 9.81
C ILE A 144 -3.15 -34.72 10.58
N VAL A 145 -4.23 -34.37 9.87
CA VAL A 145 -5.53 -34.05 10.49
C VAL A 145 -6.04 -35.21 11.34
N GLU A 146 -5.98 -36.43 10.83
CA GLU A 146 -6.39 -37.64 11.56
C GLU A 146 -5.51 -37.89 12.80
N THR A 147 -4.21 -37.63 12.70
CA THR A 147 -3.26 -37.73 13.82
C THR A 147 -3.62 -36.75 14.94
N ILE A 148 -3.86 -35.47 14.60
CA ILE A 148 -4.27 -34.44 15.57
C ILE A 148 -5.62 -34.82 16.20
N ARG A 149 -6.62 -35.20 15.40
CA ARG A 149 -7.94 -35.57 15.91
C ARG A 149 -7.91 -36.79 16.84
N LYS A 150 -7.04 -37.76 16.56
CA LYS A 150 -6.89 -38.95 17.40
C LYS A 150 -6.30 -38.61 18.76
N LYS A 151 -5.30 -37.72 18.81
CA LYS A 151 -4.60 -37.35 20.04
C LYS A 151 -5.36 -36.29 20.85
N HIS A 152 -5.95 -35.30 20.18
CA HIS A 152 -6.69 -34.20 20.78
C HIS A 152 -8.09 -34.04 20.14
N PRO A 153 -9.07 -34.87 20.52
CA PRO A 153 -10.38 -34.93 19.86
C PRO A 153 -11.23 -33.65 20.03
N THR A 154 -10.91 -32.81 21.00
CA THR A 154 -11.60 -31.53 21.27
C THR A 154 -10.98 -30.35 20.53
N THR A 155 -9.76 -30.48 20.02
CA THR A 155 -9.07 -29.41 19.28
C THR A 155 -9.76 -29.16 17.95
N LYS A 156 -10.04 -27.89 17.64
CA LYS A 156 -10.48 -27.49 16.31
C LYS A 156 -9.26 -27.34 15.41
N ILE A 157 -9.32 -27.84 14.19
CA ILE A 157 -8.23 -27.77 13.22
C ILE A 157 -8.63 -26.77 12.14
N LEU A 158 -7.84 -25.73 11.95
CA LEU A 158 -8.01 -24.77 10.86
C LEU A 158 -6.95 -25.01 9.80
N ILE A 159 -7.35 -25.59 8.68
CA ILE A 159 -6.46 -25.83 7.54
C ILE A 159 -6.43 -24.55 6.69
N LEU A 160 -5.24 -24.00 6.49
CA LEU A 160 -5.04 -22.93 5.52
C LEU A 160 -4.82 -23.54 4.14
N ARG A 161 -5.42 -22.95 3.11
CA ARG A 161 -5.02 -23.22 1.72
C ARG A 161 -3.51 -22.93 1.62
N ILE A 162 -2.79 -23.80 0.93
CA ILE A 162 -1.36 -23.58 0.67
C ILE A 162 -1.20 -22.23 -0.03
N PHE A 163 -0.28 -21.41 0.49
CA PHE A 163 -0.03 -20.06 -0.04
C PHE A 163 0.46 -20.11 -1.49
N PRO A 164 0.20 -19.05 -2.27
CA PRO A 164 0.64 -19.01 -3.65
C PRO A 164 2.17 -18.98 -3.71
N ARG A 165 2.74 -19.75 -4.65
CA ARG A 165 4.15 -19.69 -5.02
C ARG A 165 4.28 -18.96 -6.35
N GLY A 166 5.25 -18.06 -6.48
CA GLY A 166 5.50 -17.35 -7.74
C GLY A 166 6.27 -18.22 -8.72
N GLY A 167 5.89 -18.15 -10.01
CA GLY A 167 6.54 -18.88 -11.10
C GLY A 167 7.72 -18.14 -11.71
N ALA A 168 8.35 -18.75 -12.72
CA ALA A 168 9.51 -18.19 -13.43
C ALA A 168 9.28 -16.81 -14.07
N ASN A 169 8.03 -16.42 -14.31
CA ASN A 169 7.67 -15.15 -14.94
C ASN A 169 7.49 -13.98 -13.94
N GLU A 170 7.46 -14.26 -12.63
CA GLU A 170 7.28 -13.21 -11.63
C GLU A 170 8.56 -12.39 -11.43
N VAL A 171 8.46 -11.06 -11.51
CA VAL A 171 9.60 -10.15 -11.37
C VAL A 171 9.73 -9.70 -9.93
N THR A 172 10.88 -9.97 -9.32
CA THR A 172 11.25 -9.50 -7.98
C THR A 172 12.72 -9.08 -7.96
N ASN A 173 13.01 -8.01 -7.24
CA ASN A 173 14.36 -7.52 -6.98
C ASN A 173 14.94 -8.08 -5.67
N TYR A 174 14.22 -8.99 -5.01
CA TYR A 174 14.70 -9.62 -3.79
C TYR A 174 15.93 -10.47 -4.07
N HIS A 175 16.90 -10.40 -3.14
CA HIS A 175 18.19 -11.09 -3.29
C HIS A 175 18.05 -12.62 -3.40
N ARG A 176 16.98 -13.19 -2.83
CA ARG A 176 16.60 -14.60 -2.95
C ARG A 176 15.38 -14.72 -3.88
N ARG A 177 15.40 -15.66 -4.81
CA ARG A 177 14.26 -15.92 -5.70
C ARG A 177 14.08 -17.41 -5.93
N TYR A 178 12.93 -17.95 -5.54
CA TYR A 178 12.56 -19.33 -5.85
C TYR A 178 12.02 -19.41 -7.28
N LYS A 179 12.73 -20.13 -8.16
CA LYS A 179 12.37 -20.31 -9.57
C LYS A 179 11.46 -21.52 -9.77
N ASN A 180 10.26 -21.45 -9.21
CA ASN A 180 9.31 -22.56 -9.26
C ASN A 180 8.86 -22.82 -10.71
N SER A 181 8.80 -24.10 -11.11
CA SER A 181 8.22 -24.48 -12.41
C SER A 181 6.71 -24.23 -12.44
N GLU A 182 6.14 -24.13 -13.64
CA GLU A 182 4.68 -24.04 -13.81
C GLU A 182 3.96 -25.24 -13.18
N GLN A 183 4.55 -26.44 -13.29
CA GLN A 183 4.01 -27.65 -12.68
C GLN A 183 4.02 -27.59 -11.15
N CYS A 184 5.10 -27.06 -10.54
CA CYS A 184 5.19 -26.84 -9.09
C CYS A 184 4.06 -25.91 -8.62
N VAL A 185 3.91 -24.75 -9.27
CA VAL A 185 2.87 -23.75 -8.94
C VAL A 185 1.47 -24.38 -9.05
N LYS A 186 1.18 -25.03 -10.17
CA LYS A 186 -0.12 -25.68 -10.42
C LYS A 186 -0.42 -26.79 -9.41
N THR A 187 0.55 -27.66 -9.13
CA THR A 187 0.38 -28.77 -8.17
C THR A 187 0.12 -28.22 -6.77
N CYS A 188 0.82 -27.17 -6.37
CA CYS A 188 0.66 -26.52 -5.07
C CYS A 188 -0.74 -25.91 -4.93
N GLU A 189 -1.21 -25.24 -5.99
CA GLU A 189 -2.55 -24.68 -6.05
C GLU A 189 -3.65 -25.75 -5.93
N GLU A 190 -3.54 -26.80 -6.75
CA GLU A 190 -4.49 -27.92 -6.77
C GLU A 190 -4.52 -28.64 -5.42
N ALA A 191 -3.36 -28.93 -4.83
CA ALA A 191 -3.26 -29.57 -3.51
C ALA A 191 -3.94 -28.74 -2.43
N GLY A 192 -3.66 -27.44 -2.38
CA GLY A 192 -4.26 -26.52 -1.40
C GLY A 192 -5.78 -26.40 -1.54
N LEU A 193 -6.32 -26.45 -2.77
CA LEU A 193 -7.77 -26.48 -3.00
C LEU A 193 -8.40 -27.80 -2.56
N MET A 194 -7.71 -28.93 -2.77
CA MET A 194 -8.22 -30.24 -2.39
C MET A 194 -8.43 -30.38 -0.88
N THR A 195 -7.62 -29.72 -0.04
CA THR A 195 -7.75 -29.81 1.43
C THR A 195 -9.06 -29.25 1.98
N LYS A 196 -9.80 -28.43 1.19
CA LYS A 196 -11.17 -28.02 1.53
C LYS A 196 -12.10 -29.22 1.79
N LYS A 197 -11.85 -30.36 1.13
CA LYS A 197 -12.63 -31.60 1.30
C LYS A 197 -12.48 -32.22 2.70
N LEU A 198 -11.49 -31.79 3.49
CA LEU A 198 -11.28 -32.26 4.87
C LEU A 198 -12.13 -31.51 5.88
N ALA A 199 -12.66 -30.34 5.53
CA ALA A 199 -13.48 -29.54 6.44
C ALA A 199 -14.84 -30.19 6.70
N ASP A 200 -15.19 -30.35 7.97
CA ASP A 200 -16.49 -30.86 8.42
C ASP A 200 -17.36 -29.76 9.08
N GLY A 201 -16.80 -28.56 9.25
CA GLY A 201 -17.48 -27.40 9.84
C GLY A 201 -17.74 -27.52 11.34
N LYS A 202 -17.20 -28.56 12.00
CA LYS A 202 -17.38 -28.85 13.43
C LYS A 202 -16.04 -28.92 14.15
N HIS A 203 -15.16 -29.79 13.69
CA HIS A 203 -13.82 -29.99 14.22
C HIS A 203 -12.75 -29.57 13.22
N VAL A 204 -13.01 -29.69 11.92
CA VAL A 204 -12.06 -29.31 10.87
C VAL A 204 -12.67 -28.19 10.03
N PHE A 205 -11.94 -27.10 9.92
CA PHE A 205 -12.28 -25.88 9.20
C PHE A 205 -11.24 -25.65 8.11
N TRP A 206 -11.62 -24.94 7.06
CA TRP A 206 -10.73 -24.58 5.96
C TRP A 206 -10.87 -23.09 5.66
N LEU A 207 -9.75 -22.42 5.44
CA LEU A 207 -9.70 -20.99 5.12
C LEU A 207 -8.71 -20.74 3.99
N ASP A 208 -9.13 -19.93 3.03
CA ASP A 208 -8.28 -19.39 1.97
C ASP A 208 -8.05 -17.91 2.22
N VAL A 209 -6.79 -17.56 2.50
CA VAL A 209 -6.34 -16.18 2.70
C VAL A 209 -5.53 -15.67 1.50
N ASN A 210 -5.37 -16.47 0.43
CA ASN A 210 -4.39 -16.21 -0.63
C ASN A 210 -4.63 -14.88 -1.35
N SER A 211 -5.85 -14.35 -1.35
CA SER A 211 -6.18 -13.06 -1.96
C SER A 211 -5.35 -11.89 -1.42
N VAL A 212 -4.83 -11.97 -0.18
CA VAL A 212 -3.95 -10.92 0.38
C VAL A 212 -2.63 -10.80 -0.35
N PHE A 213 -2.18 -11.87 -1.01
CA PHE A 213 -0.90 -11.92 -1.72
C PHE A 213 -1.01 -11.55 -3.20
N PHE A 214 -2.17 -11.09 -3.65
CA PHE A 214 -2.38 -10.64 -5.02
C PHE A 214 -2.78 -9.16 -5.05
N ARG A 215 -2.32 -8.46 -6.09
CA ARG A 215 -2.76 -7.10 -6.41
C ARG A 215 -4.16 -7.15 -7.01
N LYS A 216 -4.84 -6.00 -7.09
CA LYS A 216 -6.20 -5.91 -7.67
C LYS A 216 -6.29 -6.36 -9.14
N ASP A 217 -5.18 -6.31 -9.88
CA ASP A 217 -5.08 -6.78 -11.26
C ASP A 217 -4.78 -8.30 -11.36
N GLY A 218 -4.70 -9.00 -10.23
CA GLY A 218 -4.43 -10.43 -10.16
C GLY A 218 -2.94 -10.80 -10.20
N SER A 219 -2.02 -9.85 -10.36
CA SER A 219 -0.59 -10.12 -10.27
C SER A 219 -0.16 -10.45 -8.84
N MET A 220 0.85 -11.32 -8.68
CA MET A 220 1.41 -11.61 -7.36
C MET A 220 1.99 -10.35 -6.74
N ASN A 221 1.63 -10.07 -5.49
CA ASN A 221 2.18 -8.96 -4.75
C ASN A 221 3.55 -9.33 -4.17
N THR A 222 4.58 -9.18 -5.00
CA THR A 222 6.00 -9.36 -4.64
C THR A 222 6.48 -8.42 -3.54
N ASP A 223 5.66 -7.45 -3.12
CA ASP A 223 5.96 -6.60 -1.97
C ASP A 223 5.65 -7.31 -0.64
N LEU A 224 4.76 -8.31 -0.67
CA LEU A 224 4.36 -9.09 0.50
C LEU A 224 5.04 -10.47 0.52
N ILE A 225 5.31 -11.06 -0.65
CA ILE A 225 6.04 -12.32 -0.80
C ILE A 225 7.24 -12.09 -1.72
N PRO A 226 8.33 -11.47 -1.22
CA PRO A 226 9.39 -10.96 -2.07
C PRO A 226 10.27 -12.04 -2.70
N ASP A 227 10.42 -13.20 -2.08
CA ASP A 227 11.18 -14.33 -2.64
C ASP A 227 10.33 -15.32 -3.45
N LEU A 228 9.03 -15.01 -3.61
CA LEU A 228 8.01 -15.82 -4.27
C LEU A 228 7.51 -17.05 -3.48
N VAL A 229 7.85 -17.18 -2.20
CA VAL A 229 7.35 -18.24 -1.30
C VAL A 229 6.99 -17.73 0.09
N HIS A 230 7.87 -16.97 0.73
CA HIS A 230 7.77 -16.57 2.12
C HIS A 230 7.24 -15.14 2.25
N PRO A 231 6.21 -14.92 3.09
CA PRO A 231 5.78 -13.58 3.44
C PRO A 231 6.88 -12.81 4.19
N ASN A 232 7.10 -11.55 3.84
CA ASN A 232 7.85 -10.62 4.70
C ASN A 232 6.98 -10.14 5.88
N ALA A 233 7.43 -9.15 6.65
CA ALA A 233 6.68 -8.63 7.79
C ALA A 233 5.26 -8.16 7.42
N GLU A 234 5.14 -7.43 6.31
CA GLU A 234 3.87 -6.89 5.83
C GLU A 234 2.96 -8.00 5.29
N GLY A 235 3.53 -8.99 4.59
CA GLY A 235 2.79 -10.17 4.14
C GLY A 235 2.32 -11.05 5.29
N ALA A 236 3.14 -11.20 6.33
CA ALA A 236 2.81 -11.92 7.55
C ALA A 236 1.69 -11.21 8.34
N GLU A 237 1.75 -9.88 8.43
CA GLU A 237 0.69 -9.06 9.02
C GLU A 237 -0.62 -9.16 8.22
N ALA A 238 -0.56 -9.10 6.89
CA ALA A 238 -1.73 -9.28 6.02
C ALA A 238 -2.35 -10.68 6.18
N TRP A 239 -1.52 -11.72 6.28
CA TRP A 239 -1.97 -13.08 6.58
C TRP A 239 -2.67 -13.15 7.95
N ALA A 240 -2.03 -12.66 9.01
CA ALA A 240 -2.60 -12.70 10.35
C ALA A 240 -3.97 -12.00 10.41
N ASN A 241 -4.08 -10.82 9.78
CA ASN A 241 -5.33 -10.08 9.70
C ASN A 241 -6.43 -10.82 8.90
N ALA A 242 -6.08 -11.54 7.84
CA ALA A 242 -7.04 -12.36 7.08
C ALA A 242 -7.47 -13.63 7.83
N LEU A 243 -6.60 -14.16 8.68
CA LEU A 243 -6.86 -15.31 9.54
C LEU A 243 -7.79 -14.96 10.71
N GLU A 244 -7.65 -13.76 11.25
CA GLU A 244 -8.20 -13.31 12.52
C GLU A 244 -9.72 -13.51 12.72
N PRO A 245 -10.61 -13.19 11.74
CA PRO A 245 -12.05 -13.37 11.94
C PRO A 245 -12.46 -14.83 12.17
N THR A 246 -11.73 -15.76 11.54
CA THR A 246 -11.98 -17.20 11.72
C THR A 246 -11.30 -17.69 12.99
N LEU A 247 -10.04 -17.31 13.20
CA LEU A 247 -9.26 -17.79 14.33
C LEU A 247 -9.89 -17.40 15.67
N SER A 248 -10.28 -16.14 15.85
CA SER A 248 -10.93 -15.68 17.09
C SER A 248 -12.22 -16.44 17.42
N LYS A 249 -13.05 -16.68 16.40
CA LYS A 249 -14.26 -17.51 16.53
C LYS A 249 -13.94 -18.96 16.94
N LEU A 250 -12.86 -19.54 16.43
CA LEU A 250 -12.46 -20.90 16.79
C LEU A 250 -11.86 -20.96 18.20
N MET A 251 -11.10 -19.95 18.59
CA MET A 251 -10.50 -19.76 19.91
C MET A 251 -11.52 -19.40 21.00
N ASP A 252 -12.71 -18.92 20.59
CA ASP A 252 -13.73 -18.36 21.47
C ASP A 252 -13.20 -17.14 22.25
N ASP A 253 -12.51 -16.24 21.53
CA ASP A 253 -11.95 -15.00 22.05
C ASP A 253 -12.40 -13.77 21.24
N LYS A 254 -11.96 -12.58 21.67
CA LYS A 254 -12.21 -11.34 20.92
C LYS A 254 -11.18 -11.22 19.79
N PRO A 255 -11.57 -10.69 18.62
CA PRO A 255 -10.62 -10.39 17.57
C PRO A 255 -9.47 -9.50 18.05
N ILE A 256 -8.23 -9.94 17.83
CA ILE A 256 -7.02 -9.15 18.02
C ILE A 256 -6.90 -8.21 16.83
N LYS A 257 -6.76 -6.91 17.11
CA LYS A 257 -6.54 -5.91 16.06
C LYS A 257 -5.09 -5.48 16.07
N SER A 258 -4.52 -5.30 14.89
CA SER A 258 -3.19 -4.74 14.75
C SER A 258 -3.16 -3.25 15.13
N GLN A 259 -1.97 -2.72 15.44
CA GLN A 259 -1.81 -1.28 15.67
C GLN A 259 -2.27 -0.46 14.46
N HIS A 260 -2.03 -0.97 13.25
CA HIS A 260 -2.51 -0.38 12.02
C HIS A 260 -4.05 -0.29 11.99
N GLN A 261 -4.76 -1.37 12.29
CA GLN A 261 -6.23 -1.37 12.31
C GLN A 261 -6.79 -0.44 13.40
N LEU A 262 -6.21 -0.48 14.60
CA LEU A 262 -6.61 0.41 15.70
C LEU A 262 -6.38 1.88 15.34
N ALA A 263 -5.24 2.20 14.71
CA ALA A 263 -4.94 3.54 14.23
C ALA A 263 -5.93 3.98 13.14
N PHE A 264 -6.29 3.09 12.21
CA PHE A 264 -7.20 3.42 11.11
C PHE A 264 -8.61 3.71 11.64
N GLU A 265 -9.11 2.86 12.53
CA GLU A 265 -10.45 3.02 13.13
C GLU A 265 -10.54 4.26 14.03
N SER A 266 -9.46 4.62 14.72
CA SER A 266 -9.42 5.80 15.60
C SER A 266 -9.11 7.11 14.86
N ALA A 267 -8.54 7.05 13.66
CA ALA A 267 -8.19 8.23 12.90
C ALA A 267 -9.42 9.06 12.48
N PRO A 268 -9.30 10.40 12.43
CA PRO A 268 -10.36 11.26 11.91
C PRO A 268 -10.79 10.86 10.49
N LYS A 269 -12.08 11.04 10.16
CA LYS A 269 -12.61 10.70 8.81
C LYS A 269 -11.80 11.28 7.63
N PRO A 270 -11.27 12.52 7.69
CA PRO A 270 -10.42 13.03 6.63
C PRO A 270 -9.12 12.24 6.45
N ILE A 271 -8.57 11.68 7.52
CA ILE A 271 -7.38 10.83 7.47
C ILE A 271 -7.71 9.46 6.88
N GLN A 272 -8.82 8.83 7.28
CA GLN A 272 -9.28 7.56 6.68
C GLN A 272 -9.53 7.68 5.16
N MET A 273 -9.86 8.89 4.68
CA MET A 273 -10.01 9.17 3.25
C MET A 273 -8.67 9.21 2.49
N LEU A 274 -7.55 9.46 3.17
CA LEU A 274 -6.21 9.55 2.57
C LEU A 274 -5.36 8.30 2.86
N ALA A 275 -5.49 7.71 4.04
CA ALA A 275 -4.77 6.52 4.46
C ALA A 275 -5.13 5.32 3.57
N GLU A 276 -4.12 4.53 3.21
CA GLU A 276 -4.23 3.38 2.30
C GLU A 276 -4.79 3.73 0.90
N LYS A 277 -4.82 5.01 0.54
CA LYS A 277 -5.30 5.51 -0.75
C LYS A 277 -4.16 6.01 -1.61
N ARG A 278 -4.37 5.93 -2.93
CA ARG A 278 -3.50 6.60 -3.91
C ARG A 278 -3.98 8.03 -4.08
N VAL A 279 -3.20 8.98 -3.59
CA VAL A 279 -3.53 10.41 -3.59
C VAL A 279 -2.69 11.11 -4.65
N MET A 280 -3.32 11.65 -5.69
CA MET A 280 -2.62 12.40 -6.74
C MET A 280 -2.77 13.90 -6.51
N ILE A 281 -1.67 14.64 -6.60
CA ILE A 281 -1.66 16.10 -6.48
C ILE A 281 -1.35 16.71 -7.85
N LEU A 282 -2.33 17.41 -8.41
CA LEU A 282 -2.25 18.13 -9.68
C LEU A 282 -2.10 19.63 -9.44
N GLY A 283 -1.33 20.28 -10.31
CA GLY A 283 -1.18 21.73 -10.31
C GLY A 283 -0.04 22.18 -11.21
N ASP A 284 0.31 23.45 -11.11
CA ASP A 284 1.30 24.09 -11.96
C ASP A 284 2.74 24.02 -11.39
N SER A 285 3.57 25.06 -11.63
CA SER A 285 4.94 25.16 -11.14
C SER A 285 5.05 25.11 -9.61
N ILE A 286 4.05 25.61 -8.89
CA ILE A 286 4.05 25.58 -7.42
C ILE A 286 3.89 24.12 -6.93
N THR A 287 3.12 23.32 -7.65
CA THR A 287 2.97 21.87 -7.38
C THR A 287 4.16 21.07 -7.89
N GLN A 288 4.80 21.52 -8.98
CA GLN A 288 6.03 20.90 -9.48
C GLN A 288 7.20 21.06 -8.49
N ASP A 289 7.37 22.24 -7.87
CA ASP A 289 8.27 22.41 -6.72
C ASP A 289 7.86 21.44 -5.60
N GLY A 290 6.59 21.53 -5.20
CA GLY A 290 5.92 20.50 -4.41
C GLY A 290 6.37 20.41 -2.95
N ARG A 291 7.15 21.36 -2.42
CA ARG A 291 7.52 21.38 -0.99
C ARG A 291 6.32 21.31 -0.05
N TYR A 292 5.19 21.92 -0.40
CA TYR A 292 3.96 21.81 0.41
C TYR A 292 3.42 20.37 0.47
N VAL A 293 3.62 19.58 -0.60
CA VAL A 293 3.27 18.15 -0.59
C VAL A 293 4.22 17.39 0.33
N GLY A 294 5.51 17.74 0.34
CA GLY A 294 6.48 17.16 1.27
C GLY A 294 6.14 17.45 2.73
N PHE A 295 5.78 18.69 3.06
CA PHE A 295 5.31 19.05 4.41
C PHE A 295 3.99 18.35 4.77
N LEU A 296 3.05 18.27 3.83
CA LEU A 296 1.78 17.57 4.02
C LEU A 296 2.01 16.09 4.36
N GLU A 297 2.80 15.38 3.54
CA GLU A 297 3.15 13.98 3.75
C GLU A 297 3.88 13.81 5.09
N TYR A 298 4.87 14.64 5.39
CA TYR A 298 5.60 14.58 6.66
C TYR A 298 4.69 14.74 7.89
N MET A 299 3.75 15.69 7.87
CA MET A 299 2.81 15.88 8.98
C MET A 299 1.87 14.68 9.15
N LEU A 300 1.40 14.08 8.04
CA LEU A 300 0.57 12.87 8.08
C LEU A 300 1.35 11.68 8.65
N GLU A 301 2.55 11.45 8.13
CA GLU A 301 3.46 10.38 8.53
C GLU A 301 3.87 10.48 10.01
N LYS A 302 4.12 11.71 10.50
CA LYS A 302 4.50 11.97 11.89
C LYS A 302 3.32 11.85 12.86
N GLN A 303 2.13 12.31 12.47
CA GLN A 303 0.95 12.29 13.33
C GLN A 303 0.24 10.92 13.36
N TYR A 304 0.32 10.16 12.27
CA TYR A 304 -0.32 8.85 12.12
C TYR A 304 0.70 7.78 11.70
N PRO A 305 1.69 7.47 12.54
CA PRO A 305 2.84 6.61 12.18
C PRO A 305 2.46 5.16 11.84
N TRP A 306 1.27 4.73 12.24
CA TRP A 306 0.75 3.40 11.99
C TRP A 306 -0.11 3.30 10.72
N LEU A 307 -0.36 4.41 10.01
CA LEU A 307 -1.12 4.47 8.76
C LEU A 307 -0.21 4.70 7.56
N ASN A 308 -0.54 4.23 6.37
CA ASN A 308 0.27 4.45 5.18
C ASN A 308 -0.35 5.55 4.30
N PHE A 309 0.48 6.48 3.84
CA PHE A 309 0.07 7.52 2.91
C PHE A 309 0.83 7.35 1.60
N ASN A 310 0.13 7.47 0.46
CA ASN A 310 0.71 7.21 -0.85
C ASN A 310 0.41 8.37 -1.81
N LEU A 311 1.26 9.40 -1.76
CA LEU A 311 1.09 10.64 -2.49
C LEU A 311 1.91 10.64 -3.79
N PHE A 312 1.30 11.12 -4.87
CA PHE A 312 1.90 11.31 -6.19
C PHE A 312 1.78 12.79 -6.57
N SER A 313 2.83 13.57 -6.34
CA SER A 313 2.87 14.97 -6.81
C SER A 313 3.31 15.03 -8.26
N VAL A 314 2.41 15.46 -9.14
CA VAL A 314 2.56 15.48 -10.60
C VAL A 314 2.20 16.85 -11.17
N GLY A 315 2.82 17.89 -10.61
CA GLY A 315 2.70 19.26 -11.11
C GLY A 315 3.54 19.53 -12.36
N LEU A 316 3.11 20.49 -13.18
CA LEU A 316 3.81 20.89 -14.40
C LEU A 316 3.94 22.42 -14.50
N ALA A 317 5.17 22.92 -14.58
CA ALA A 317 5.43 24.34 -14.67
C ALA A 317 4.75 24.99 -15.88
N SER A 318 4.23 26.19 -15.64
CA SER A 318 3.47 27.00 -16.59
C SER A 318 2.07 26.47 -16.94
N GLU A 319 1.68 25.28 -16.46
CA GLU A 319 0.42 24.64 -16.82
C GLU A 319 -0.81 25.45 -16.39
N THR A 320 -1.87 25.34 -17.18
CA THR A 320 -3.18 25.94 -16.94
C THR A 320 -4.26 24.86 -16.95
N ALA A 321 -5.41 25.15 -16.35
CA ALA A 321 -6.66 24.45 -16.60
C ALA A 321 -7.46 25.09 -17.73
N SER A 322 -7.29 26.40 -17.95
CA SER A 322 -8.00 27.18 -18.97
C SER A 322 -7.53 26.96 -20.41
N GLY A 323 -6.32 26.40 -20.60
CA GLY A 323 -5.69 26.24 -21.91
C GLY A 323 -5.19 27.56 -22.53
N LEU A 324 -5.17 28.66 -21.76
CA LEU A 324 -4.81 29.99 -22.26
C LEU A 324 -3.30 30.26 -22.20
N THR A 325 -2.84 31.19 -23.04
CA THR A 325 -1.44 31.61 -23.11
C THR A 325 -1.34 33.10 -23.45
N GLU A 326 -0.51 33.86 -22.73
CA GLU A 326 -0.16 35.21 -23.11
C GLU A 326 0.76 35.26 -24.34
N ALA A 327 0.60 36.28 -25.19
CA ALA A 327 1.35 36.39 -26.45
C ALA A 327 2.88 36.47 -26.25
N SER A 328 3.34 36.96 -25.10
CA SER A 328 4.77 37.06 -24.75
C SER A 328 5.37 35.77 -24.19
N HIS A 329 4.55 34.73 -23.95
CA HIS A 329 5.06 33.47 -23.42
C HIS A 329 5.85 32.72 -24.51
N PRO A 330 7.03 32.14 -24.20
CA PRO A 330 7.94 31.58 -25.20
C PRO A 330 7.40 30.36 -25.98
N PHE A 331 6.32 29.74 -25.50
CA PHE A 331 5.63 28.60 -26.12
C PHE A 331 4.18 28.55 -25.61
N PRO A 332 3.24 27.84 -26.28
CA PRO A 332 1.92 27.59 -25.71
C PRO A 332 2.03 26.95 -24.33
N ARG A 333 1.40 27.56 -23.32
CA ARG A 333 1.38 27.01 -21.96
C ARG A 333 0.82 25.58 -22.00
N PRO A 334 1.35 24.68 -21.16
CA PRO A 334 0.75 23.38 -20.99
C PRO A 334 -0.70 23.51 -20.52
N ASP A 335 -1.50 22.53 -20.89
CA ASP A 335 -2.88 22.37 -20.44
C ASP A 335 -3.02 20.98 -19.79
N ILE A 336 -3.55 20.95 -18.57
CA ILE A 336 -3.81 19.70 -17.85
C ILE A 336 -4.64 18.71 -18.67
N HIS A 337 -5.57 19.21 -19.50
CA HIS A 337 -6.43 18.38 -20.34
C HIS A 337 -5.66 17.55 -21.37
N GLU A 338 -4.43 17.97 -21.73
CA GLU A 338 -3.55 17.22 -22.62
C GLU A 338 -3.10 15.89 -21.98
N ARG A 339 -2.75 15.90 -20.68
CA ARG A 339 -2.13 14.75 -19.99
C ARG A 339 -3.03 14.03 -19.00
N LEU A 340 -4.17 14.62 -18.62
CA LEU A 340 -5.01 14.14 -17.52
C LEU A 340 -5.43 12.66 -17.66
N ALA A 341 -5.90 12.25 -18.84
CA ALA A 341 -6.33 10.87 -19.07
C ALA A 341 -5.19 9.86 -18.87
N ARG A 342 -3.96 10.23 -19.28
CA ARG A 342 -2.76 9.40 -19.07
C ARG A 342 -2.38 9.35 -17.59
N ALA A 343 -2.44 10.49 -16.91
CA ALA A 343 -2.19 10.58 -15.47
C ALA A 343 -3.15 9.69 -14.67
N LEU A 344 -4.46 9.81 -14.93
CA LEU A 344 -5.50 8.99 -14.28
C LEU A 344 -5.32 7.49 -14.56
N LYS A 345 -4.99 7.12 -15.80
CA LYS A 345 -4.75 5.71 -16.16
C LYS A 345 -3.50 5.14 -15.50
N ALA A 346 -2.41 5.91 -15.45
CA ALA A 346 -1.13 5.47 -14.90
C ALA A 346 -1.17 5.42 -13.37
N VAL A 347 -1.64 6.50 -12.73
CA VAL A 347 -1.67 6.61 -11.27
C VAL A 347 -2.85 5.86 -10.68
N ARG A 348 -4.00 5.75 -11.34
CA ARG A 348 -5.25 5.16 -10.78
C ARG A 348 -5.56 5.70 -9.37
N PRO A 349 -5.71 7.04 -9.20
CA PRO A 349 -5.90 7.64 -7.89
C PRO A 349 -7.28 7.33 -7.31
N ASP A 350 -7.35 7.18 -5.99
CA ASP A 350 -8.62 7.18 -5.25
C ASP A 350 -9.03 8.63 -4.89
N VAL A 351 -8.04 9.50 -4.68
CA VAL A 351 -8.24 10.93 -4.35
C VAL A 351 -7.33 11.81 -5.21
N VAL A 352 -7.86 12.93 -5.71
CA VAL A 352 -7.13 13.96 -6.46
C VAL A 352 -7.25 15.28 -5.73
N PHE A 353 -6.11 15.89 -5.37
CA PHE A 353 -6.04 17.32 -5.05
C PHE A 353 -5.67 18.06 -6.32
N ALA A 354 -6.35 19.17 -6.64
CA ALA A 354 -6.01 20.00 -7.77
C ALA A 354 -5.91 21.47 -7.36
N CYS A 355 -4.79 22.11 -7.69
CA CYS A 355 -4.47 23.50 -7.39
C CYS A 355 -4.07 24.24 -8.67
N TYR A 356 -4.99 25.00 -9.25
CA TYR A 356 -4.79 25.78 -10.47
C TYR A 356 -5.35 27.20 -10.30
N GLY A 357 -5.02 28.11 -11.22
CA GLY A 357 -5.50 29.49 -11.21
C GLY A 357 -4.39 30.53 -11.41
N MET A 358 -3.17 30.25 -10.93
CA MET A 358 -2.04 31.20 -10.98
C MET A 358 -1.64 31.56 -12.41
N ASN A 359 -1.68 30.61 -13.34
CA ASN A 359 -1.36 30.84 -14.75
C ASN A 359 -2.60 31.13 -15.61
N ASP A 360 -3.79 30.78 -15.14
CA ASP A 360 -5.04 30.75 -15.92
C ASP A 360 -5.57 32.14 -16.29
N GLY A 361 -5.28 33.14 -15.44
CA GLY A 361 -5.56 34.53 -15.78
C GLY A 361 -4.50 35.16 -16.69
N ILE A 362 -3.45 34.42 -17.06
CA ILE A 362 -2.31 34.83 -17.88
C ILE A 362 -1.69 36.17 -17.47
N TYR A 363 -1.73 36.48 -16.18
CA TYR A 363 -1.18 37.70 -15.57
C TYR A 363 -1.78 39.02 -16.08
N GLN A 364 -2.95 38.97 -16.74
CA GLN A 364 -3.66 40.12 -17.32
C GLN A 364 -4.79 40.63 -16.41
N PRO A 365 -5.39 41.81 -16.69
CA PRO A 365 -6.60 42.27 -16.02
C PRO A 365 -7.73 41.22 -16.06
N PHE A 366 -8.69 41.32 -15.15
CA PHE A 366 -9.86 40.44 -15.20
C PHE A 366 -10.57 40.58 -16.55
N ASP A 367 -10.90 39.44 -17.15
CA ASP A 367 -11.72 39.35 -18.35
C ASP A 367 -12.72 38.21 -18.18
N LYS A 368 -13.94 38.44 -18.67
CA LYS A 368 -15.03 37.47 -18.51
C LYS A 368 -14.76 36.19 -19.29
N GLY A 369 -14.23 36.28 -20.51
CA GLY A 369 -13.94 35.10 -21.34
C GLY A 369 -12.83 34.25 -20.74
N ARG A 370 -11.76 34.87 -20.22
CA ARG A 370 -10.70 34.15 -19.49
C ARG A 370 -11.23 33.45 -18.24
N PHE A 371 -12.11 34.12 -17.50
CA PHE A 371 -12.74 33.54 -16.32
C PHE A 371 -13.63 32.35 -16.70
N GLU A 372 -14.45 32.47 -17.75
CA GLU A 372 -15.27 31.36 -18.26
C GLU A 372 -14.40 30.17 -18.71
N ALA A 373 -13.25 30.42 -19.35
CA ALA A 373 -12.30 29.37 -19.72
C ALA A 373 -11.72 28.65 -18.49
N PHE A 374 -11.31 29.39 -17.45
CA PHE A 374 -10.88 28.81 -16.17
C PHE A 374 -11.99 27.96 -15.52
N GLN A 375 -13.22 28.48 -15.45
CA GLN A 375 -14.36 27.75 -14.88
C GLN A 375 -14.64 26.44 -15.63
N HIS A 376 -14.60 26.49 -16.96
CA HIS A 376 -14.78 25.32 -17.81
C HIS A 376 -13.67 24.30 -17.61
N GLY A 377 -12.41 24.73 -17.62
CA GLY A 377 -11.25 23.87 -17.43
C GLY A 377 -11.28 23.12 -16.09
N ILE A 378 -11.47 23.85 -15.00
CA ILE A 378 -11.62 23.25 -13.65
C ILE A 378 -12.76 22.25 -13.63
N THR A 379 -13.94 22.63 -14.14
CA THR A 379 -15.12 21.75 -14.12
C THR A 379 -14.91 20.48 -14.95
N SER A 380 -14.30 20.60 -16.14
CA SER A 380 -14.02 19.46 -17.02
C SER A 380 -12.98 18.52 -16.42
N MET A 381 -11.93 19.06 -15.80
CA MET A 381 -10.89 18.27 -15.13
C MET A 381 -11.50 17.44 -13.99
N ILE A 382 -12.37 18.05 -13.18
CA ILE A 382 -13.08 17.35 -12.10
C ILE A 382 -13.92 16.20 -12.65
N GLN A 383 -14.69 16.44 -13.72
CA GLN A 383 -15.56 15.44 -14.32
C GLN A 383 -14.77 14.23 -14.83
N GLU A 384 -13.63 14.44 -15.50
CA GLU A 384 -12.79 13.33 -15.96
C GLU A 384 -12.14 12.56 -14.80
N CYS A 385 -11.75 13.24 -13.72
CA CYS A 385 -11.27 12.56 -12.50
C CYS A 385 -12.38 11.71 -11.85
N GLN A 386 -13.59 12.25 -11.72
CA GLN A 386 -14.74 11.54 -11.16
C GLN A 386 -15.15 10.34 -12.01
N LYS A 387 -15.12 10.50 -13.34
CA LYS A 387 -15.36 9.40 -14.30
C LYS A 387 -14.32 8.29 -14.20
N ALA A 388 -13.08 8.62 -13.85
CA ALA A 388 -12.05 7.63 -13.52
C ALA A 388 -12.22 7.00 -12.11
N GLY A 389 -13.24 7.40 -11.35
CA GLY A 389 -13.57 6.86 -10.03
C GLY A 389 -12.87 7.58 -8.86
N ALA A 390 -12.17 8.69 -9.11
CA ALA A 390 -11.45 9.41 -8.07
C ALA A 390 -12.33 10.48 -7.40
N LYS A 391 -12.19 10.61 -6.07
CA LYS A 391 -12.73 11.76 -5.33
C LYS A 391 -11.84 12.98 -5.59
N VAL A 392 -12.43 14.13 -5.92
CA VAL A 392 -11.67 15.36 -6.14
C VAL A 392 -11.83 16.32 -4.96
N ILE A 393 -10.73 16.96 -4.57
CA ILE A 393 -10.66 18.06 -3.62
C ILE A 393 -9.95 19.22 -4.35
N LEU A 394 -10.67 20.32 -4.55
CA LEU A 394 -10.04 21.52 -5.09
C LEU A 394 -9.31 22.26 -3.96
N VAL A 395 -8.14 22.77 -4.30
CA VAL A 395 -7.40 23.72 -3.49
C VAL A 395 -7.32 25.01 -4.30
N THR A 396 -7.80 26.11 -3.74
CA THR A 396 -7.78 27.41 -4.45
C THR A 396 -6.35 27.81 -4.81
N PRO A 397 -6.13 28.63 -5.85
CA PRO A 397 -4.79 29.14 -6.14
C PRO A 397 -4.22 29.89 -4.91
N PRO A 398 -2.90 29.82 -4.66
CA PRO A 398 -2.26 30.62 -3.63
C PRO A 398 -2.30 32.12 -4.00
N SER A 399 -2.07 32.99 -3.02
CA SER A 399 -1.95 34.43 -3.25
C SER A 399 -0.75 34.79 -4.11
N PHE A 400 -0.82 35.92 -4.80
CA PHE A 400 0.24 36.53 -5.59
C PHE A 400 0.72 37.84 -4.96
N ASP A 401 2.03 38.01 -4.79
CA ASP A 401 2.62 39.22 -4.20
C ASP A 401 3.22 40.15 -5.25
N ILE A 402 2.45 41.17 -5.64
CA ILE A 402 2.91 42.17 -6.60
C ILE A 402 4.11 42.98 -6.12
N ALA A 403 4.35 43.09 -4.80
CA ALA A 403 5.43 43.90 -4.26
C ALA A 403 6.82 43.35 -4.66
N GLN A 404 6.93 42.03 -4.88
CA GLN A 404 8.16 41.39 -5.32
C GLN A 404 8.62 41.81 -6.73
N PHE A 405 7.73 42.39 -7.53
CA PHE A 405 8.04 42.83 -8.89
C PHE A 405 8.57 44.27 -8.96
N GLY A 406 8.52 45.04 -7.86
CA GLY A 406 8.98 46.42 -7.83
C GLY A 406 8.34 47.29 -8.92
N GLU A 407 9.16 47.92 -9.76
CA GLU A 407 8.69 48.74 -10.88
C GLU A 407 8.28 47.92 -12.13
N ASN A 408 8.65 46.63 -12.18
CA ASN A 408 8.43 45.76 -13.35
C ASN A 408 6.99 45.19 -13.38
N VAL A 409 6.02 46.08 -13.45
CA VAL A 409 4.58 45.76 -13.42
C VAL A 409 3.85 46.46 -14.56
N SER A 410 2.78 45.85 -15.06
CA SER A 410 1.87 46.46 -16.02
C SER A 410 0.71 47.14 -15.26
N ARG A 411 0.56 48.46 -15.40
CA ARG A 411 -0.45 49.24 -14.66
C ARG A 411 -1.79 49.34 -15.39
N ASP A 412 -1.73 49.40 -16.71
CA ASP A 412 -2.88 49.46 -17.62
C ASP A 412 -3.27 48.07 -18.18
N GLY A 413 -2.45 47.05 -17.92
CA GLY A 413 -2.67 45.69 -18.40
C GLY A 413 -2.13 45.43 -19.82
N VAL A 414 -1.58 46.46 -20.47
CA VAL A 414 -0.94 46.32 -21.79
C VAL A 414 0.35 45.52 -21.62
N ASP A 415 0.56 44.57 -22.52
CA ASP A 415 1.68 43.61 -22.53
C ASP A 415 1.87 42.85 -21.21
N ALA A 416 0.82 42.73 -20.40
CA ALA A 416 0.89 42.02 -19.14
C ALA A 416 1.07 40.51 -19.37
N GLY A 417 1.97 39.92 -18.59
CA GLY A 417 2.38 38.53 -18.65
C GLY A 417 3.20 38.16 -17.43
N SER A 418 3.61 36.89 -17.31
CA SER A 418 4.32 36.38 -16.13
C SER A 418 5.59 37.17 -15.74
N SER A 419 6.30 37.76 -16.71
CA SER A 419 7.50 38.59 -16.46
C SER A 419 7.20 40.07 -16.15
N LYS A 420 6.00 40.56 -16.45
CA LYS A 420 5.54 41.93 -16.19
C LYS A 420 4.04 41.91 -15.87
N PRO A 421 3.66 41.41 -14.70
CA PRO A 421 2.27 41.09 -14.39
C PRO A 421 1.42 42.35 -14.19
N TYR A 422 0.11 42.21 -14.39
CA TYR A 422 -0.84 43.28 -14.09
C TYR A 422 -0.80 43.62 -12.59
N VAL A 423 -0.75 44.91 -12.26
CA VAL A 423 -0.56 45.41 -10.88
C VAL A 423 -1.65 44.94 -9.91
N LYS A 424 -2.84 44.59 -10.40
CA LYS A 424 -3.93 44.02 -9.59
C LYS A 424 -4.20 42.55 -9.90
N TYR A 425 -3.19 41.80 -10.33
CA TYR A 425 -3.41 40.39 -10.71
C TYR A 425 -3.90 39.52 -9.55
N ASN A 426 -3.51 39.83 -8.32
CA ASN A 426 -4.02 39.14 -7.14
C ASN A 426 -5.55 39.32 -6.95
N ASP A 427 -6.16 40.41 -7.47
CA ASP A 427 -7.62 40.59 -7.49
C ASP A 427 -8.31 39.65 -8.49
N VAL A 428 -7.60 39.22 -9.55
CA VAL A 428 -8.08 38.19 -10.49
C VAL A 428 -8.08 36.83 -9.81
N LEU A 429 -7.00 36.49 -9.11
CA LEU A 429 -6.91 35.25 -8.33
C LEU A 429 -7.95 35.21 -7.21
N ALA A 430 -8.21 36.34 -6.55
CA ALA A 430 -9.28 36.45 -5.55
C ALA A 430 -10.65 36.12 -6.15
N GLN A 431 -10.94 36.55 -7.38
CA GLN A 431 -12.19 36.21 -8.07
C GLN A 431 -12.27 34.72 -8.43
N PHE A 432 -11.15 34.12 -8.83
CA PHE A 432 -11.08 32.70 -9.15
C PHE A 432 -11.33 31.85 -7.91
N ALA A 433 -10.58 32.11 -6.82
CA ALA A 433 -10.75 31.44 -5.53
C ALA A 433 -12.16 31.62 -4.95
N ALA A 434 -12.71 32.85 -5.00
CA ALA A 434 -14.07 33.12 -4.52
C ALA A 434 -15.13 32.33 -5.29
N TRP A 435 -14.94 32.15 -6.60
CA TRP A 435 -15.83 31.32 -7.39
C TRP A 435 -15.71 29.85 -7.03
N GLU A 436 -14.51 29.28 -6.91
CA GLU A 436 -14.35 27.87 -6.51
C GLU A 436 -15.03 27.60 -5.18
N VAL A 437 -14.79 28.44 -4.18
CA VAL A 437 -15.38 28.32 -2.83
C VAL A 437 -16.91 28.41 -2.86
N LYS A 438 -17.46 29.39 -3.61
CA LYS A 438 -18.90 29.63 -3.68
C LYS A 438 -19.63 28.59 -4.53
N ALA A 439 -19.10 28.29 -5.71
CA ALA A 439 -19.75 27.45 -6.70
C ALA A 439 -19.56 25.95 -6.42
N ARG A 440 -18.45 25.57 -5.76
CA ARG A 440 -18.08 24.16 -5.51
C ARG A 440 -18.30 23.31 -6.77
N PRO A 441 -17.55 23.57 -7.85
CA PRO A 441 -17.84 23.00 -9.17
C PRO A 441 -17.98 21.48 -9.10
N ALA A 442 -19.05 20.96 -9.72
CA ALA A 442 -19.44 19.55 -9.64
C ALA A 442 -19.62 18.99 -8.21
N GLY A 443 -19.93 19.84 -7.23
CA GLY A 443 -20.25 19.47 -5.85
C GLY A 443 -19.05 19.02 -5.00
N VAL A 444 -17.82 19.25 -5.46
CA VAL A 444 -16.61 18.80 -4.77
C VAL A 444 -16.29 19.62 -3.53
N GLN A 445 -15.46 19.06 -2.64
CA GLN A 445 -14.88 19.82 -1.54
C GLN A 445 -13.89 20.84 -2.09
N VAL A 446 -13.93 22.06 -1.56
CA VAL A 446 -13.01 23.14 -1.91
C VAL A 446 -12.33 23.62 -0.64
N ILE A 447 -11.00 23.67 -0.66
CA ILE A 447 -10.15 24.16 0.41
C ILE A 447 -9.61 25.52 -0.01
N ASP A 448 -9.99 26.56 0.73
CA ASP A 448 -9.53 27.93 0.51
C ASP A 448 -8.19 28.17 1.22
N ILE A 449 -7.11 28.14 0.43
CA ILE A 449 -5.79 28.59 0.88
C ILE A 449 -5.49 30.04 0.46
N PHE A 450 -6.22 30.58 -0.52
CA PHE A 450 -6.02 31.94 -1.02
C PHE A 450 -6.22 32.96 0.10
N THR A 451 -7.39 32.93 0.76
CA THR A 451 -7.77 33.91 1.77
C THR A 451 -6.81 33.97 2.97
N PRO A 452 -6.40 32.84 3.59
CA PRO A 452 -5.47 32.89 4.71
C PRO A 452 -4.02 33.24 4.31
N LEU A 453 -3.58 32.90 3.10
CA LEU A 453 -2.25 33.31 2.59
C LEU A 453 -2.24 34.79 2.23
N ASN A 454 -3.27 35.27 1.53
CA ASN A 454 -3.39 36.67 1.12
C ASN A 454 -3.42 37.62 2.33
N ARG A 455 -4.07 37.22 3.43
CA ARG A 455 -4.06 37.98 4.70
C ARG A 455 -2.66 38.12 5.31
N ARG A 456 -1.76 37.15 5.05
CA ARG A 456 -0.39 37.12 5.57
C ARG A 456 0.63 37.70 4.60
N ALA A 457 0.33 37.74 3.30
CA ALA A 457 1.22 38.23 2.24
C ALA A 457 1.41 39.77 2.23
N THR A 458 0.81 40.51 3.16
CA THR A 458 0.95 41.97 3.19
C THR A 458 2.36 42.38 3.61
N SER A 459 2.91 43.44 3.00
CA SER A 459 4.23 44.03 3.27
C SER A 459 4.44 44.55 4.71
N ALA A 460 3.41 44.49 5.54
CA ALA A 460 3.45 44.79 6.96
C ALA A 460 3.46 43.51 7.83
N ASN A 461 3.72 42.32 7.27
CA ASN A 461 3.65 41.04 7.98
C ASN A 461 4.37 41.15 9.34
N PRO A 462 3.62 41.25 10.46
CA PRO A 462 4.21 41.51 11.76
C PRO A 462 5.05 40.32 12.27
N LEU A 463 5.01 39.20 11.54
CA LEU A 463 5.66 37.94 11.87
C LEU A 463 7.08 37.80 11.26
N GLY A 464 7.51 38.72 10.39
CA GLY A 464 8.92 38.83 9.98
C GLY A 464 9.43 37.78 8.98
N TYR A 465 8.55 37.17 8.16
CA TYR A 465 8.92 36.22 7.11
C TYR A 465 8.22 36.51 5.78
N ASP A 466 8.87 36.15 4.67
CA ASP A 466 8.35 36.29 3.31
C ASP A 466 7.62 35.02 2.86
N LEU A 467 6.44 35.18 2.26
CA LEU A 467 5.67 34.07 1.70
C LEU A 467 6.09 33.70 0.29
N HIS A 468 6.74 34.62 -0.43
CA HIS A 468 7.15 34.48 -1.82
C HIS A 468 8.65 34.72 -1.98
N ASN A 469 9.25 34.09 -2.98
CA ASN A 469 10.69 34.21 -3.20
C ASN A 469 11.05 35.67 -3.55
N PRO A 470 12.19 36.20 -3.06
CA PRO A 470 12.61 37.56 -3.39
C PRO A 470 12.73 37.79 -4.91
N GLY A 471 12.08 38.84 -5.41
CA GLY A 471 12.04 39.14 -6.84
C GLY A 471 11.06 38.27 -7.66
N ASP A 472 10.29 37.42 -6.98
CA ASP A 472 9.32 36.51 -7.58
C ASP A 472 8.04 36.44 -6.71
N GLY A 473 7.00 37.17 -7.13
CA GLY A 473 5.71 37.20 -6.42
C GLY A 473 4.78 36.02 -6.71
N ILE A 474 5.26 35.01 -7.44
CA ILE A 474 4.48 33.87 -7.91
C ILE A 474 4.76 32.64 -7.03
N HIS A 475 6.04 32.28 -6.86
CA HIS A 475 6.41 31.04 -6.19
C HIS A 475 6.62 31.23 -4.69
N PRO A 476 5.98 30.38 -3.85
CA PRO A 476 6.15 30.46 -2.41
C PRO A 476 7.56 30.10 -1.92
N THR A 477 7.96 30.69 -0.80
CA THR A 477 9.12 30.24 -0.02
C THR A 477 8.83 28.90 0.69
N SER A 478 9.81 28.31 1.37
CA SER A 478 9.57 27.12 2.21
C SER A 478 8.54 27.41 3.30
N VAL A 479 8.52 28.62 3.85
CA VAL A 479 7.48 29.04 4.83
C VAL A 479 6.12 29.11 4.16
N GLY A 480 6.02 29.68 2.96
CA GLY A 480 4.78 29.69 2.18
C GLY A 480 4.26 28.28 1.90
N HIS A 481 5.13 27.36 1.48
CA HIS A 481 4.79 25.95 1.27
C HIS A 481 4.37 25.23 2.56
N LEU A 482 5.03 25.49 3.69
CA LEU A 482 4.65 24.94 4.99
C LEU A 482 3.23 25.39 5.39
N LEU A 483 2.94 26.69 5.23
CA LEU A 483 1.61 27.24 5.52
C LEU A 483 0.54 26.72 4.57
N MET A 484 0.86 26.54 3.28
CA MET A 484 -0.05 25.86 2.33
C MET A 484 -0.43 24.47 2.83
N ALA A 485 0.54 23.65 3.26
CA ALA A 485 0.28 22.31 3.80
C ALA A 485 -0.66 22.35 5.01
N ARG A 486 -0.45 23.32 5.91
CA ARG A 486 -1.30 23.53 7.09
C ARG A 486 -2.72 23.93 6.75
N PHE A 487 -2.92 24.89 5.84
CA PHE A 487 -4.27 25.29 5.44
C PHE A 487 -4.98 24.18 4.69
N ILE A 488 -4.25 23.32 3.97
CA ILE A 488 -4.82 22.10 3.37
C ILE A 488 -5.30 21.14 4.46
N LEU A 489 -4.46 20.81 5.45
CA LEU A 489 -4.85 19.94 6.56
C LEU A 489 -6.02 20.54 7.37
N GLN A 490 -5.99 21.84 7.63
CA GLN A 490 -7.08 22.55 8.31
C GLN A 490 -8.38 22.52 7.49
N GLY A 491 -8.31 22.73 6.17
CA GLY A 491 -9.46 22.67 5.28
C GLY A 491 -10.01 21.24 5.07
N LEU A 492 -9.21 20.22 5.35
CA LEU A 492 -9.67 18.84 5.50
C LEU A 492 -10.44 18.61 6.81
N GLY A 493 -10.32 19.52 7.78
CA GLY A 493 -10.96 19.44 9.09
C GLY A 493 -10.05 18.91 10.21
N LEU A 494 -8.73 18.99 10.02
CA LEU A 494 -7.76 18.60 11.05
C LEU A 494 -7.36 19.80 11.91
N GLU A 495 -7.12 19.54 13.18
CA GLU A 495 -6.61 20.54 14.11
C GLU A 495 -5.11 20.70 13.90
N VAL A 496 -4.74 21.74 13.14
CA VAL A 496 -3.36 22.10 12.86
C VAL A 496 -3.16 23.58 13.18
N SER A 497 -2.12 23.90 13.96
CA SER A 497 -1.78 25.30 14.23
C SER A 497 -1.37 26.00 12.94
N THR A 498 -1.82 27.24 12.79
CA THR A 498 -1.45 28.11 11.66
C THR A 498 -0.55 29.27 12.08
N ASP A 499 -0.11 29.25 13.33
CA ASP A 499 0.96 30.10 13.83
C ASP A 499 2.29 29.56 13.29
N TYR A 500 3.26 30.45 13.10
CA TYR A 500 4.60 30.10 12.63
C TYR A 500 5.64 30.65 13.61
N PRO A 501 6.23 29.82 14.48
CA PRO A 501 7.33 30.20 15.34
C PRO A 501 8.61 30.47 14.52
N PRO A 502 9.48 31.41 14.94
CA PRO A 502 10.67 31.82 14.18
C PRO A 502 11.68 30.70 13.79
N ASP A 503 11.67 29.55 14.45
CA ASP A 503 12.65 28.47 14.20
C ASP A 503 12.03 27.19 13.62
N GLU A 504 10.70 27.12 13.50
CA GLU A 504 10.00 25.87 13.21
C GLU A 504 10.39 25.24 11.88
N LEU A 505 10.59 26.04 10.84
CA LEU A 505 11.01 25.51 9.54
C LEU A 505 12.36 24.81 9.66
N SER A 506 13.30 25.39 10.42
CA SER A 506 14.62 24.80 10.62
C SER A 506 14.55 23.49 11.42
N GLU A 507 13.64 23.39 12.40
CA GLU A 507 13.40 22.17 13.16
C GLU A 507 12.82 21.06 12.27
N VAL A 508 11.82 21.38 11.45
CA VAL A 508 11.23 20.44 10.49
C VAL A 508 12.27 20.00 9.47
N GLU A 509 13.02 20.93 8.89
CA GLU A 509 14.06 20.62 7.90
C GLU A 509 15.24 19.83 8.51
N ALA A 510 15.47 19.93 9.82
CA ALA A 510 16.46 19.13 10.53
C ALA A 510 16.00 17.69 10.80
N ASP A 511 14.67 17.46 10.93
CA ASP A 511 14.07 16.15 11.24
C ASP A 511 14.44 15.10 10.18
N PRO A 512 15.10 13.98 10.55
CA PRO A 512 15.42 12.90 9.62
C PRO A 512 14.21 12.34 8.88
N LEU A 513 13.04 12.33 9.51
CA LEU A 513 11.80 11.87 8.88
C LEU A 513 11.41 12.78 7.71
N TYR A 514 11.45 14.11 7.89
CA TYR A 514 11.12 15.06 6.81
C TYR A 514 12.09 14.92 5.63
N LYS A 515 13.39 14.77 5.90
CA LYS A 515 14.40 14.59 4.84
C LYS A 515 14.12 13.38 3.96
N LEU A 516 13.75 12.25 4.58
CA LEU A 516 13.40 11.02 3.84
C LEU A 516 12.07 11.17 3.10
N VAL A 517 11.06 11.78 3.71
CA VAL A 517 9.75 12.04 3.07
C VAL A 517 9.91 12.95 1.85
N ASP A 518 10.64 14.06 1.97
CA ASP A 518 10.86 14.96 0.84
C ASP A 518 11.71 14.31 -0.26
N GLN A 519 12.70 13.49 0.10
CA GLN A 519 13.46 12.70 -0.88
C GLN A 519 12.58 11.65 -1.60
N HIS A 520 11.68 10.99 -0.87
CA HIS A 520 10.70 10.05 -1.40
C HIS A 520 9.79 10.73 -2.41
N ARG A 521 9.16 11.84 -2.01
CA ARG A 521 8.32 12.68 -2.87
C ARG A 521 9.06 13.13 -4.13
N ARG A 522 10.26 13.73 -4.02
CA ARG A 522 11.03 14.20 -5.19
C ARG A 522 11.34 13.08 -6.17
N THR A 523 11.80 11.94 -5.64
CA THR A 523 12.09 10.75 -6.45
C THR A 523 10.88 10.36 -7.30
N ARG A 524 9.68 10.35 -6.71
CA ARG A 524 8.44 10.07 -7.44
C ARG A 524 8.06 11.19 -8.40
N SER A 525 8.05 12.45 -7.99
CA SER A 525 7.68 13.57 -8.86
C SER A 525 8.52 13.63 -10.14
N ASP A 526 9.85 13.49 -10.01
CA ASP A 526 10.80 13.56 -11.12
C ASP A 526 10.61 12.40 -12.12
N GLY A 527 10.21 11.22 -11.63
CA GLY A 527 9.97 10.05 -12.48
C GLY A 527 8.57 9.98 -13.07
N TRP A 528 7.53 10.27 -12.27
CA TRP A 528 6.14 10.10 -12.68
C TRP A 528 5.70 11.12 -13.72
N LEU A 529 6.17 12.37 -13.64
CA LEU A 529 5.80 13.40 -14.62
C LEU A 529 6.19 13.01 -16.06
N PRO A 530 7.46 12.68 -16.38
CA PRO A 530 7.83 12.19 -17.71
C PRO A 530 7.25 10.80 -18.00
N PHE A 531 7.00 9.94 -16.99
CA PHE A 531 6.35 8.65 -17.23
C PHE A 531 4.87 8.80 -17.64
N ILE A 532 4.16 9.79 -17.13
CA ILE A 532 2.82 10.15 -17.63
C ILE A 532 2.95 10.72 -19.05
N GLY A 533 3.95 11.58 -19.24
CA GLY A 533 4.24 12.29 -20.46
C GLY A 533 3.44 13.58 -20.58
N TYR A 534 4.10 14.64 -21.03
CA TYR A 534 3.56 16.00 -21.07
C TYR A 534 4.17 16.81 -22.22
N THR A 535 3.51 17.92 -22.58
CA THR A 535 4.03 18.87 -23.57
C THR A 535 4.25 20.24 -22.95
N ARG A 536 5.45 20.80 -23.11
CA ARG A 536 5.84 22.15 -22.68
C ARG A 536 6.84 22.72 -23.68
N GLY A 537 6.34 23.29 -24.77
CA GLY A 537 7.13 23.61 -25.97
C GLY A 537 7.53 22.37 -26.76
N GLU A 538 8.10 21.37 -26.08
CA GLU A 538 8.42 20.04 -26.58
C GLU A 538 7.67 18.97 -25.77
N SER A 539 7.52 17.77 -26.34
CA SER A 539 6.89 16.63 -25.66
C SER A 539 7.93 15.75 -24.99
N PHE A 540 7.69 15.40 -23.73
CA PHE A 540 8.55 14.56 -22.89
C PHE A 540 7.82 13.28 -22.51
N LYS A 541 8.49 12.12 -22.63
CA LYS A 541 7.94 10.82 -22.26
C LYS A 541 9.07 9.83 -21.90
N THR A 542 8.87 9.04 -20.84
CA THR A 542 9.62 7.80 -20.59
C THR A 542 8.65 6.62 -20.52
N ASP A 543 9.13 5.44 -20.90
CA ASP A 543 8.35 4.19 -20.88
C ASP A 543 8.55 3.37 -19.60
N ASN A 544 9.49 3.77 -18.74
CA ASN A 544 9.86 3.03 -17.54
C ASN A 544 9.77 3.88 -16.27
N ILE A 545 9.10 3.33 -15.25
CA ILE A 545 8.98 3.87 -13.89
C ILE A 545 9.48 2.90 -12.81
N VAL A 546 9.89 1.68 -13.19
CA VAL A 546 10.21 0.59 -12.26
C VAL A 546 11.33 0.98 -11.30
N SER A 547 12.46 1.48 -11.82
CA SER A 547 13.59 1.88 -10.97
C SER A 547 13.28 3.05 -10.03
N VAL A 548 12.34 3.92 -10.43
CA VAL A 548 11.86 5.02 -9.59
C VAL A 548 11.01 4.47 -8.45
N GLU A 549 10.09 3.55 -8.73
CA GLU A 549 9.25 2.92 -7.70
C GLU A 549 10.04 2.00 -6.77
N ASP A 550 11.07 1.30 -7.26
CA ASP A 550 11.98 0.52 -6.42
C ASP A 550 12.70 1.41 -5.40
N LYS A 551 13.28 2.52 -5.88
CA LYS A 551 13.93 3.50 -5.00
C LYS A 551 12.93 4.16 -4.04
N ALA A 552 11.72 4.46 -4.50
CA ALA A 552 10.67 5.03 -3.65
C ALA A 552 10.29 4.06 -2.52
N ARG A 553 10.18 2.75 -2.82
CA ARG A 553 9.90 1.70 -1.83
C ARG A 553 11.01 1.57 -0.79
N ASP A 554 12.27 1.65 -1.20
CA ASP A 554 13.41 1.63 -0.29
C ASP A 554 13.42 2.85 0.65
N LEU A 555 13.05 4.03 0.13
CA LEU A 555 12.89 5.24 0.93
C LEU A 555 11.71 5.12 1.89
N GLN A 556 10.57 4.60 1.44
CA GLN A 556 9.41 4.36 2.29
C GLN A 556 9.72 3.39 3.43
N SER A 557 10.49 2.33 3.16
CA SER A 557 10.92 1.38 4.21
C SER A 557 11.75 2.08 5.30
N GLN A 558 12.57 3.07 4.92
CA GLN A 558 13.34 3.88 5.88
C GLN A 558 12.44 4.85 6.65
N VAL A 559 11.46 5.48 5.99
CA VAL A 559 10.42 6.31 6.62
C VAL A 559 9.66 5.50 7.67
N ASP A 560 9.19 4.29 7.30
CA ASP A 560 8.50 3.35 8.17
C ASP A 560 9.34 2.97 9.39
N ALA A 561 10.64 2.71 9.18
CA ALA A 561 11.56 2.38 10.25
C ALA A 561 11.82 3.54 11.23
N LEU A 562 11.65 4.80 10.80
CA LEU A 562 11.76 5.95 11.70
C LEU A 562 10.45 6.22 12.44
N ARG A 563 9.32 6.24 11.74
CA ARG A 563 8.03 6.65 12.32
C ARG A 563 7.43 5.61 13.27
N ARG A 564 7.74 4.32 13.09
CA ARG A 564 7.23 3.23 13.95
C ARG A 564 8.12 2.90 15.15
N LYS A 565 9.19 3.67 15.39
CA LYS A 565 10.10 3.52 16.55
C LYS A 565 9.69 4.34 17.78
N GLY A 566 8.78 5.29 17.62
CA GLY A 566 8.14 6.06 18.71
C GLY A 566 6.78 5.49 19.06
#